data_AF-A0A256GGR2-F1
#
_entry.id   AF-A0A256GGR2-F1
#
_cell.length_a   1.000
_cell.length_b   1.000
_cell.length_c   1.000
_cell.angle_alpha   90.00
_cell.angle_beta   90.00
_cell.angle_gamma   90.00
#
_symmetry.space_group_name_H-M   'P 1'
#
loop_
_entity.id
_entity.type
_entity.pdbx_description
1 polymer ?
#
loop_
_entity_poly.entity_id
_entity_poly.type
_entity_poly.pdbx_seq_one_letter_code
_entity_poly.pdbx_strand_id
1 'polypeptide(L)' 'MSGVRSVLGTDLLGARGATDADQRKIDRTIVRGCAGGVWSKDECSKHDEK' A
#
# COMPACT_ATOMS: atom_id res chain seq x y z
N MET A 1 17.41 -5.34 6.99
CA MET A 1 16.50 -4.26 6.56
C MET A 1 16.05 -4.46 5.11
N SER A 2 15.38 -5.58 4.78
CA SER A 2 15.00 -5.91 3.38
C SER A 2 13.55 -6.39 3.20
N GLY A 3 12.92 -6.99 4.22
CA GLY A 3 11.58 -7.57 4.08
C GLY A 3 10.50 -6.56 3.69
N VAL A 4 10.32 -5.50 4.48
CA VAL A 4 9.26 -4.50 4.24
C VAL A 4 9.44 -3.79 2.89
N ARG A 5 10.68 -3.43 2.52
CA ARG A 5 10.95 -2.80 1.22
C ARG A 5 10.66 -3.75 0.05
N SER A 6 10.95 -5.04 0.21
CA SER A 6 10.63 -6.06 -0.80
C SER A 6 9.12 -6.25 -0.97
N VAL A 7 8.35 -6.13 0.12
CA VAL A 7 6.88 -6.26 0.08
C VAL A 7 6.23 -5.02 -0.54
N LEU A 8 6.56 -3.82 -0.05
CA LEU A 8 5.92 -2.59 -0.51
C LEU A 8 6.38 -2.17 -1.92
N GLY A 9 7.62 -2.48 -2.28
CA GLY A 9 8.22 -2.05 -3.55
C GLY A 9 8.55 -0.56 -3.57
N THR A 10 8.40 0.07 -4.73
CA THR A 10 8.79 1.48 -4.95
C THR A 10 7.69 2.34 -5.54
N ASP A 11 6.47 1.82 -5.68
CA ASP A 11 5.35 2.54 -6.31
C ASP A 11 5.03 3.86 -5.61
N LEU A 12 5.19 3.93 -4.28
CA LEU A 12 4.91 5.13 -3.49
C LEU A 12 5.91 6.27 -3.74
N LEU A 13 7.09 5.99 -4.30
CA LEU A 13 8.11 7.01 -4.55
C LEU A 13 7.55 8.09 -5.49
N GLY A 14 7.48 9.32 -4.99
CA GLY A 14 6.98 10.48 -5.72
C GLY A 14 5.46 10.57 -5.85
N ALA A 15 4.67 9.62 -5.31
CA ALA A 15 3.22 9.75 -5.24
C ALA A 15 2.85 10.84 -4.22
N ARG A 16 2.00 11.79 -4.62
CA ARG A 16 1.53 12.89 -3.73
C ARG A 16 0.06 12.79 -3.36
N GLY A 17 -0.66 11.84 -3.93
CA GLY A 17 -2.10 11.70 -3.80
C GLY A 17 -2.92 12.77 -4.53
N ALA A 18 -2.30 13.58 -5.40
CA ALA A 18 -2.94 14.72 -6.05
C ALA A 18 -3.66 14.37 -7.35
N THR A 19 -3.40 13.18 -7.89
CA THR A 19 -3.94 12.70 -9.16
C THR A 19 -4.40 11.27 -9.04
N ASP A 20 -5.27 10.81 -9.94
CA ASP A 20 -5.66 9.39 -10.01
C ASP A 20 -4.46 8.47 -10.23
N ALA A 21 -3.41 8.96 -10.90
CA ALA A 21 -2.18 8.21 -11.09
C ALA A 21 -1.42 8.02 -9.76
N ASP A 22 -1.46 9.02 -8.88
CA ASP A 22 -0.92 8.89 -7.53
C ASP A 22 -1.77 7.96 -6.66
N GLN A 23 -3.09 8.06 -6.73
CA GLN A 23 -3.98 7.16 -5.99
C GLN A 23 -3.76 5.70 -6.38
N ARG A 24 -3.65 5.40 -7.68
CA ARG A 24 -3.30 4.03 -8.13
C ARG A 24 -1.97 3.52 -7.57
N LYS A 25 -0.98 4.38 -7.32
CA LYS A 25 0.29 3.98 -6.70
C LYS A 25 0.11 3.68 -5.21
N ILE A 26 -0.69 4.51 -4.52
CA ILE A 26 -1.05 4.31 -3.11
C ILE A 26 -1.80 2.99 -2.96
N ASP A 27 -2.85 2.77 -3.75
CA ASP A 27 -3.67 1.55 -3.72
C ASP A 27 -2.83 0.29 -3.89
N ARG A 28 -1.93 0.27 -4.90
CA ARG A 28 -1.03 -0.87 -5.10
C ARG A 28 -0.09 -1.12 -3.93
N THR A 29 0.39 -0.07 -3.28
CA THR A 29 1.27 -0.18 -2.11
C THR A 29 0.51 -0.79 -0.93
N ILE A 30 -0.72 -0.32 -0.70
CA ILE A 30 -1.61 -0.81 0.34
C ILE A 30 -1.94 -2.30 0.13
N VAL A 31 -2.39 -2.69 -1.06
CA VAL A 31 -2.73 -4.09 -1.38
C VAL A 31 -1.53 -5.01 -1.17
N ARG A 32 -0.33 -4.59 -1.58
CA ARG A 32 0.90 -5.38 -1.37
C ARG A 32 1.26 -5.54 0.10
N GLY A 33 1.17 -4.48 0.91
CA GLY A 33 1.48 -4.60 2.33
C GLY A 33 0.47 -5.47 3.07
N CYS A 34 -0.82 -5.43 2.70
CA CYS A 34 -1.82 -6.35 3.23
C CYS A 34 -1.54 -7.80 2.83
N ALA A 35 -1.24 -8.06 1.55
CA ALA A 35 -0.89 -9.40 1.08
C ALA A 35 0.41 -9.94 1.71
N GLY A 36 1.38 -9.06 1.97
CA GLY A 36 2.67 -9.41 2.57
C GLY A 36 2.69 -9.40 4.10
N GLY A 37 1.56 -9.18 4.77
CA GLY A 37 1.45 -9.19 6.23
C GLY A 37 2.18 -8.05 6.93
N VAL A 38 2.39 -6.93 6.24
CA VAL A 38 2.91 -5.68 6.85
C VAL A 38 1.88 -5.10 7.83
N TRP A 39 0.61 -5.23 7.48
CA TRP A 39 -0.53 -4.90 8.34
C TRP A 39 -1.30 -6.17 8.72
N SER A 40 -1.95 -6.12 9.87
CA SER A 40 -2.87 -7.15 10.33
C SER A 40 -4.14 -7.19 9.47
N LYS A 41 -4.91 -8.28 9.58
CA LYS A 41 -6.19 -8.43 8.87
C LYS A 41 -7.18 -7.31 9.25
N ASP A 42 -7.22 -6.94 10.53
CA ASP A 42 -8.12 -5.91 11.04
C ASP A 42 -7.73 -4.50 10.58
N GLU A 43 -6.43 -4.25 10.36
CA GLU A 43 -5.99 -3.00 9.74
C GLU A 43 -6.34 -2.98 8.25
N CYS A 44 -6.20 -4.11 7.56
CA CYS A 44 -6.53 -4.23 6.14
C CYS A 44 -8.02 -4.15 5.83
N SER A 45 -8.90 -4.57 6.74
CA SER A 45 -10.36 -4.46 6.54
C SER A 45 -10.84 -3.01 6.47
N LYS A 46 -10.05 -2.05 6.98
CA LYS A 46 -10.38 -0.61 6.90
C LYS A 46 -10.42 -0.10 5.45
N HIS A 47 -9.83 -0.82 4.50
CA HIS A 47 -9.92 -0.48 3.08
C HIS A 47 -11.29 -0.80 2.47
N ASP A 48 -12.07 -1.67 3.10
CA ASP A 48 -13.40 -2.06 2.64
C ASP A 48 -14.52 -1.29 3.37
N GLU A 49 -14.16 -0.45 4.34
CA GLU A 49 -15.10 0.44 5.03
C GLU A 49 -15.59 1.55 4.08
N LYS A 50 -16.89 1.84 4.14
CA LYS A 50 -17.58 2.81 3.25
C LYS A 50 -17.79 4.15 3.95
#